data_AF-A0A3B9KE03-F1
#
_entry.id   AF-A0A3B9KE03-F1
#
_cell.length_a   1.000
_cell.length_b   1.000
_cell.length_c   1.000
_cell.angle_alpha   90.00
_cell.angle_beta   90.00
_cell.angle_gamma   90.00
#
_symmetry.space_group_name_H-M   'P 1'
#
loop_
_entity.id
_entity.type
_entity.pdbx_description
1 polymer ?
#
loop_
_entity_poly.entity_id
_entity_poly.type
_entity_poly.pdbx_seq_one_letter_code
_entity_poly.pdbx_strand_id
1 'polypeptide(L)' 'MTISITPSTHLARIYELLIDTYGEPENKPDYDPLGGLVGTILSQHTSDINSGRAYQQLVATLPTWE' A
#
# COMPACT_ATOMS: atom_id res chain seq x y z
N MET A 1 -16.28 13.10 -17.01
CA MET A 1 -16.46 14.39 -16.31
C MET A 1 -15.50 14.36 -15.13
N THR A 2 -14.37 15.07 -15.21
CA THR A 2 -13.37 15.09 -14.12
C THR A 2 -13.77 16.16 -13.12
N ILE A 3 -14.06 15.75 -11.89
CA ILE A 3 -14.32 16.68 -10.79
C ILE A 3 -12.96 17.23 -10.34
N SER A 4 -12.75 18.54 -10.50
CA SER A 4 -11.59 19.22 -9.93
C SER A 4 -11.90 19.55 -8.48
N ILE A 5 -11.22 18.90 -7.55
CA ILE A 5 -11.32 19.18 -6.12
C ILE A 5 -10.16 20.12 -5.77
N THR A 6 -10.45 21.34 -5.34
CA THR A 6 -9.44 22.25 -4.80
C THR A 6 -9.24 21.93 -3.31
N PRO A 7 -8.06 21.48 -2.87
CA PRO A 7 -7.82 21.22 -1.46
C PRO A 7 -7.86 22.53 -0.66
N SER A 8 -8.32 22.46 0.59
CA SER A 8 -8.21 23.60 1.50
C SER A 8 -6.74 23.92 1.78
N THR A 9 -6.44 25.17 2.16
CA THR A 9 -5.08 25.58 2.54
C THR A 9 -4.48 24.68 3.62
N HIS A 10 -5.31 24.19 4.54
CA HIS A 10 -4.87 23.28 5.59
C HIS A 10 -4.42 21.91 5.03
N LEU A 11 -5.18 21.33 4.10
CA LEU A 11 -4.82 20.06 3.48
C LEU A 11 -3.56 20.18 2.62
N ALA A 12 -3.43 21.28 1.86
CA ALA A 12 -2.21 21.55 1.09
C ALA A 12 -0.98 21.64 2.02
N ARG A 13 -1.10 22.31 3.18
CA ARG A 13 0.01 22.40 4.13
C ARG A 13 0.38 21.04 4.75
N ILE A 14 -0.60 20.20 5.05
CA ILE A 14 -0.34 18.84 5.55
C ILE A 14 0.39 18.03 4.49
N TYR A 15 -0.05 18.11 3.23
CA TYR A 15 0.57 17.39 2.12
C TYR A 15 2.07 17.74 1.98
N GLU A 16 2.40 19.03 1.98
CA GLU A 16 3.81 19.49 1.92
C GLU A 16 4.62 18.97 3.12
N LEU A 17 4.05 18.99 4.34
CA LEU A 17 4.74 18.45 5.52
C LEU A 17 5.02 16.95 5.42
N LEU A 18 4.09 16.19 4.82
CA LEU A 18 4.28 14.76 4.59
C LEU A 18 5.39 14.51 3.55
N ILE A 19 5.43 15.27 2.46
CA ILE A 19 6.51 15.18 1.46
C ILE A 19 7.85 15.54 2.10
N ASP A 20 7.94 16.65 2.83
CA ASP A 20 9.19 17.07 3.48
C ASP A 20 9.71 16.02 4.47
N THR A 21 8.80 15.28 5.11
CA THR A 21 9.14 14.28 6.14
C THR A 21 9.48 12.91 5.55
N TYR A 22 8.69 12.44 4.57
CA TYR A 22 8.74 11.06 4.07
C TYR A 22 9.23 10.94 2.62
N GLY A 23 9.37 12.07 1.91
CA GLY A 23 9.61 12.11 0.47
C GLY A 23 8.31 11.99 -0.35
N GLU A 24 8.43 12.22 -1.66
CA GLU A 24 7.33 11.99 -2.61
C GLU A 24 7.08 10.47 -2.75
N PRO A 25 5.84 9.98 -2.57
CA PRO A 25 5.54 8.57 -2.72
C PRO A 25 5.68 8.10 -4.17
N GLU A 26 6.64 7.21 -4.42
CA GLU A 26 6.80 6.57 -5.73
C GLU A 26 5.98 5.28 -5.81
N ASN A 27 5.10 5.17 -6.80
CA ASN A 27 4.42 3.91 -7.09
C ASN A 27 5.37 2.94 -7.83
N LYS A 28 5.84 1.90 -7.13
CA LYS A 28 6.72 0.85 -7.67
C LYS A 28 5.98 -0.49 -7.68
N PRO A 29 5.24 -0.83 -8.76
CA PRO A 29 4.53 -2.11 -8.83
C PRO A 29 5.53 -3.27 -8.93
N ASP A 30 5.23 -4.36 -8.25
CA ASP A 30 5.98 -5.63 -8.30
C ASP A 30 5.58 -6.52 -9.50
N TYR A 31 4.58 -6.08 -10.28
CA TYR A 31 3.96 -6.81 -11.39
C TYR A 31 3.30 -8.14 -10.99
N ASP A 32 2.96 -8.32 -9.71
CA ASP A 32 2.16 -9.44 -9.20
C ASP A 32 0.84 -8.92 -8.58
N PRO A 33 -0.17 -8.60 -9.42
CA PRO A 33 -1.41 -8.04 -8.93
C PRO A 33 -2.19 -9.01 -8.01
N LEU A 34 -2.01 -10.32 -8.17
CA LEU A 34 -2.68 -11.31 -7.32
C LEU A 34 -1.97 -11.41 -5.97
N GLY A 35 -0.64 -11.47 -5.94
CA GLY A 35 0.14 -11.40 -4.72
C GLY A 35 -0.13 -10.11 -3.93
N GLY A 36 -0.18 -8.97 -4.61
CA GLY A 36 -0.56 -7.69 -4.00
C GLY A 36 -1.97 -7.69 -3.39
N LEU A 37 -2.96 -8.28 -4.06
CA LEU A 37 -4.31 -8.44 -3.52
C LEU A 37 -4.33 -9.35 -2.28
N VAL A 38 -3.66 -10.50 -2.34
CA VAL A 38 -3.57 -11.43 -1.21
C VAL A 38 -2.85 -10.77 -0.02
N GLY A 39 -1.74 -10.06 -0.26
CA GLY A 39 -1.04 -9.28 0.76
C GLY A 39 -1.94 -8.23 1.41
N THR A 40 -2.75 -7.52 0.60
CA THR A 40 -3.74 -6.55 1.09
C THR A 40 -4.84 -7.22 1.93
N ILE A 41 -5.28 -8.43 1.56
CA ILE A 41 -6.25 -9.18 2.36
C ILE A 41 -5.65 -9.54 3.71
N LEU A 42 -4.40 -10.01 3.74
CA LEU A 42 -3.69 -10.42 4.96
C LEU A 42 -3.31 -9.26 5.87
N SER A 43 -3.23 -8.02 5.37
CA SER A 43 -2.93 -6.84 6.18
C SER A 43 -4.13 -6.33 6.97
N GLN A 44 -5.34 -6.78 6.65
CA GLN A 44 -6.54 -6.36 7.36
C GLN A 44 -6.47 -6.75 8.84
N HIS A 45 -6.76 -5.80 9.72
CA HIS A 45 -6.80 -6.00 11.17
C HIS A 45 -5.50 -6.53 11.82
N THR A 46 -4.33 -6.29 11.21
CA THR A 46 -3.03 -6.71 11.77
C THR A 46 -1.90 -5.72 11.42
N SER A 47 -0.68 -5.96 11.90
CA SER A 47 0.50 -5.13 11.63
C SER A 47 1.28 -5.61 10.40
N ASP A 48 2.08 -4.72 9.81
CA ASP A 48 2.98 -5.04 8.67
C ASP A 48 3.91 -6.22 8.95
N ILE A 49 4.38 -6.35 10.19
CA ILE A 49 5.23 -7.46 10.62
C ILE A 49 4.45 -8.79 10.54
N ASN A 50 3.20 -8.78 11.01
CA ASN A 50 2.38 -9.99 11.05
C ASN A 50 1.88 -10.38 9.66
N SER A 51 1.40 -9.42 8.87
CA SER A 51 0.93 -9.65 7.50
C SER A 51 2.10 -10.08 6.59
N GLY A 52 3.27 -9.47 6.73
CA GLY A 52 4.48 -9.86 6.01
C GLY A 52 4.90 -11.29 6.31
N ARG A 53 4.90 -11.69 7.60
CA ARG A 53 5.18 -13.08 8.00
C ARG A 53 4.15 -14.06 7.42
N ALA A 54 2.87 -13.70 7.49
CA ALA A 54 1.78 -14.54 6.98
C ALA A 54 1.90 -14.71 5.45
N TYR A 55 2.18 -13.65 4.71
CA TYR A 55 2.37 -13.70 3.27
C TYR A 55 3.56 -14.58 2.89
N GLN A 56 4.71 -14.40 3.54
CA GLN A 56 5.90 -15.23 3.31
C GLN A 56 5.63 -16.71 3.57
N GLN A 57 4.93 -17.04 4.66
CA GLN A 57 4.57 -18.41 4.98
C GLN A 57 3.59 -19.00 3.96
N LEU A 58 2.62 -18.20 3.49
CA LEU A 58 1.65 -18.62 2.48
C LEU A 58 2.34 -19.02 1.18
N VAL A 59 3.15 -18.14 0.60
CA VAL A 59 3.80 -18.41 -0.70
C VAL A 59 4.88 -19.50 -0.62
N ALA A 60 5.47 -19.72 0.56
CA ALA A 60 6.36 -20.84 0.80
C ALA A 60 5.61 -22.19 0.87
N THR A 61 4.35 -22.18 1.31
CA THR A 61 3.52 -23.38 1.47
C THR A 61 2.74 -23.70 0.19
N LEU A 62 2.25 -22.66 -0.50
CA LEU A 62 1.48 -22.70 -1.73
C LEU A 62 2.21 -21.83 -2.76
N PRO A 63 3.16 -22.41 -3.52
CA PRO A 63 4.03 -21.65 -4.43
C PRO A 63 3.32 -21.17 -5.71
N THR A 64 2.09 -21.64 -5.94
CA THR A 64 1.23 -21.28 -7.07
C THR A 64 -0.13 -20.83 -6.54
N TRP A 65 -0.90 -20.13 -7.36
CA TRP A 65 -2.22 -19.63 -6.97
C TRP A 65 -3.37 -20.60 -7.33
N GLU A 66 -3.09 -21.64 -8.10
CA GLU A 66 -3.94 -22.79 -8.41
C GLU A 66 -4.02 -23.81 -7.28
#